data_AF-A0AAE1I0M5-F1
#
_entry.id   AF-A0AAE1I0M5-F1
#
_cell.length_a   1.000
_cell.length_b   1.000
_cell.length_c   1.000
_cell.angle_alpha   90.00
_cell.angle_beta   90.00
_cell.angle_gamma   90.00
#
_symmetry.space_group_name_H-M   'P 1'
#
loop_
_entity.id
_entity.type
_entity.pdbx_description
1 polymer ?
#
loop_
_entity_poly.entity_id
_entity_poly.type
_entity_poly.pdbx_seq_one_letter_code
_entity_poly.pdbx_strand_id
1 'polypeptide(L)'
;MAAQTDSDILCEGSDSSGPAAHQDVDFAVKTERVLSVLDEAIERAQLALCLPLLLRHDATLLRPVLPAEDLAAVVAACSRYGRRGSFAGDPPSSTMASYHAGSSGRSSLQGQGHGLGQGAGQGRGERWASAAGMVRAGALGSQGRGPPVRQDPELSRALRTLWEKDEVRDMVRTQLLPLVSSTGAVFLEYLARLRRVAAERLSRSPEAERAREAELCAAWRGGRQLDAARARLEDQIRQQAEQLGGQVADNARSVALLRHNVNLVRRQCQDEVKLIVEKSERAMVMEWRNSEHRQENLKAELASASDKMAATLAAHLAEEKELRVKRHKMETLLLTWLQKFDADVGEKFQEHEELTAEYESEVRQMKELTEKMADQEEEYRRLLAEKLRYEKEEEDEVIFSLASKHAAKVIQRAWRGYRMRKRLAKAAKKKGKGKGKGKPKPKAKQ
;
A
#
# COMPACT_ATOMS: atom_id res chain seq x y z
N MET A 1 -31.10 -20.99 37.44
CA MET A 1 -32.42 -21.65 37.60
C MET A 1 -32.15 -23.11 37.97
N ALA A 2 -32.79 -23.58 39.06
CA ALA A 2 -32.73 -24.92 39.66
C ALA A 2 -31.36 -25.33 40.24
N ALA A 3 -31.21 -25.98 41.40
CA ALA A 3 -32.10 -26.60 42.38
C ALA A 3 -31.34 -26.67 43.73
N GLN A 4 -31.94 -26.27 44.85
CA GLN A 4 -32.38 -27.17 45.94
C GLN A 4 -31.29 -28.15 46.43
N THR A 5 -30.65 -27.80 47.53
CA THR A 5 -29.94 -28.73 48.42
C THR A 5 -30.91 -29.14 49.53
N ASP A 6 -31.68 -30.21 49.30
CA ASP A 6 -32.35 -30.96 50.36
C ASP A 6 -31.31 -31.88 51.01
N SER A 7 -30.95 -31.56 52.25
CA SER A 7 -30.14 -32.40 53.12
C SER A 7 -30.88 -32.54 54.45
N ASP A 8 -31.97 -33.31 54.39
CA ASP A 8 -32.62 -33.94 55.53
C ASP A 8 -32.41 -35.45 55.40
N ILE A 9 -32.58 -36.17 56.53
CA ILE A 9 -32.31 -37.60 56.78
C ILE A 9 -30.97 -37.81 57.49
N LEU A 10 -30.87 -37.27 58.71
CA LEU A 10 -30.10 -37.92 59.77
C LEU A 10 -30.98 -39.04 60.33
N CYS A 11 -30.50 -40.27 60.09
CA CYS A 11 -31.10 -41.50 60.55
C CYS A 11 -31.25 -41.55 62.07
N GLU A 12 -32.40 -42.08 62.46
CA GLU A 12 -32.82 -42.50 63.78
C GLU A 12 -31.75 -43.35 64.48
N GLY A 13 -31.25 -42.86 65.62
CA GLY A 13 -30.56 -43.68 66.61
C GLY A 13 -31.60 -44.49 67.38
N SER A 14 -31.80 -45.75 66.98
CA SER A 14 -32.62 -46.71 67.71
C SER A 14 -31.72 -47.49 68.67
N ASP A 15 -31.79 -47.13 69.95
CA ASP A 15 -31.26 -47.90 71.07
C ASP A 15 -32.02 -49.22 71.20
N SER A 16 -31.44 -50.32 70.73
CA SER A 16 -31.88 -51.69 71.07
C SER A 16 -30.84 -52.36 71.97
N SER A 17 -30.88 -52.03 73.26
CA SER A 17 -30.09 -52.72 74.29
C SER A 17 -30.89 -53.87 74.91
N GLY A 18 -30.53 -55.09 74.52
CA GLY A 18 -30.98 -56.35 75.12
C GLY A 18 -31.14 -57.46 74.06
N PRO A 19 -30.97 -58.76 74.35
CA PRO A 19 -30.26 -59.47 75.40
C PRO A 19 -28.95 -60.09 74.82
N ALA A 20 -28.13 -59.31 74.11
CA ALA A 20 -26.93 -59.82 73.41
C ALA A 20 -25.80 -60.25 74.37
N ALA A 21 -25.71 -59.62 75.55
CA ALA A 21 -24.61 -59.85 76.48
C ALA A 21 -24.53 -61.30 77.01
N HIS A 22 -25.63 -62.05 77.05
CA HIS A 22 -25.61 -63.44 77.54
C HIS A 22 -25.22 -64.45 76.46
N GLN A 23 -25.47 -64.13 75.18
CA GLN A 23 -25.07 -64.96 74.04
C GLN A 23 -23.58 -64.79 73.70
N ASP A 24 -23.02 -63.60 73.94
CA ASP A 24 -21.60 -63.32 73.75
C ASP A 24 -20.71 -64.07 74.74
N VAL A 25 -21.14 -64.27 75.99
CA VAL A 25 -20.39 -65.06 76.98
C VAL A 25 -20.37 -66.54 76.59
N ASP A 26 -21.50 -67.11 76.18
CA ASP A 26 -21.57 -68.51 75.74
C ASP A 26 -20.79 -68.76 74.45
N PHE A 27 -20.75 -67.78 73.54
CA PHE A 27 -19.95 -67.85 72.33
C PHE A 27 -18.46 -67.72 72.64
N ALA A 28 -18.07 -66.80 73.52
CA ALA A 28 -16.68 -66.67 73.97
C ALA A 28 -16.16 -67.96 74.63
N VAL A 29 -16.96 -68.59 75.49
CA VAL A 29 -16.61 -69.88 76.13
C VAL A 29 -16.50 -71.00 75.09
N LYS A 30 -17.38 -71.04 74.08
CA LYS A 30 -17.28 -72.01 72.97
C LYS A 30 -16.07 -71.75 72.08
N THR A 31 -15.75 -70.49 71.80
CA THR A 31 -14.58 -70.06 71.04
C THR A 31 -13.29 -70.45 71.76
N GLU A 32 -13.21 -70.16 73.06
CA GLU A 32 -12.08 -70.57 73.90
C GLU A 32 -11.94 -72.09 73.94
N ARG A 33 -13.05 -72.83 74.04
CA ARG A 33 -13.05 -74.29 74.00
C ARG A 33 -12.59 -74.86 72.66
N VAL A 34 -12.95 -74.25 71.55
CA VAL A 34 -12.48 -74.68 70.21
C VAL A 34 -11.00 -74.36 70.03
N LEU A 35 -10.56 -73.18 70.49
CA LEU A 35 -9.13 -72.81 70.44
C LEU A 35 -8.28 -73.69 71.35
N SER A 36 -8.77 -74.06 72.54
CA SER A 36 -8.06 -74.96 73.44
C SER A 36 -7.97 -76.39 72.90
N VAL A 37 -9.01 -76.87 72.22
CA VAL A 37 -8.95 -78.17 71.50
C VAL A 37 -7.94 -78.12 70.36
N LEU A 38 -7.84 -77.00 69.62
CA LEU A 38 -6.83 -76.83 68.58
C LEU A 38 -5.42 -76.74 69.16
N ASP A 39 -5.24 -76.09 70.30
CA ASP A 39 -3.97 -76.06 71.02
C ASP A 39 -3.54 -77.44 71.48
N GLU A 40 -4.46 -78.18 72.09
CA GLU A 40 -4.21 -79.54 72.51
C GLU A 40 -3.90 -80.46 71.30
N ALA A 41 -4.57 -80.25 70.17
CA ALA A 41 -4.29 -80.99 68.94
C ALA A 41 -2.91 -80.64 68.34
N ILE A 42 -2.52 -79.36 68.36
CA ILE A 42 -1.19 -78.91 67.93
C ILE A 42 -0.12 -79.57 68.79
N GLU A 43 -0.27 -79.48 70.11
CA GLU A 43 0.70 -80.04 71.05
C GLU A 43 0.75 -81.58 70.93
N ARG A 44 -0.38 -82.27 70.73
CA ARG A 44 -0.40 -83.74 70.50
C ARG A 44 0.26 -84.12 69.18
N ALA A 45 0.10 -83.30 68.15
CA ALA A 45 0.81 -83.47 66.89
C ALA A 45 2.32 -83.25 67.06
N GLN A 46 2.75 -82.28 67.87
CA GLN A 46 4.16 -82.09 68.22
C GLN A 46 4.76 -83.33 68.88
N LEU A 47 4.07 -83.91 69.86
CA LEU A 47 4.51 -85.12 70.55
C LEU A 47 4.53 -86.34 69.62
N ALA A 48 3.51 -86.52 68.79
CA ALA A 48 3.45 -87.61 67.80
C ALA A 48 4.58 -87.51 66.77
N LEU A 49 4.93 -86.30 66.32
CA LEU A 49 6.01 -86.06 65.36
C LEU A 49 7.40 -86.23 65.98
N CYS A 50 7.54 -86.00 67.29
CA CYS A 50 8.79 -86.20 68.03
C CYS A 50 8.97 -87.64 68.54
N LEU A 51 7.93 -88.47 68.49
CA LEU A 51 7.95 -89.85 68.96
C LEU A 51 9.08 -90.70 68.37
N PRO A 52 9.36 -90.65 67.06
CA PRO A 52 10.47 -91.41 66.47
C PRO A 52 11.84 -90.96 66.99
N LEU A 53 11.98 -89.69 67.39
CA LEU A 53 13.23 -89.14 67.94
C LEU A 53 13.42 -89.55 69.40
N LEU A 54 12.34 -89.57 70.18
CA LEU A 54 12.33 -90.09 71.56
C LEU A 54 12.78 -91.56 71.65
N LEU A 55 12.58 -92.33 70.59
CA LEU A 55 12.87 -93.76 70.53
C LEU A 55 14.24 -94.08 69.90
N ARG A 56 14.92 -93.11 69.30
CA ARG A 56 16.11 -93.35 68.43
C ARG A 56 17.39 -93.72 69.19
N HIS A 57 17.35 -93.76 70.53
CA HIS A 57 18.50 -94.07 71.40
C HIS A 57 18.06 -94.90 72.62
N ASP A 58 17.42 -96.06 72.42
CA ASP A 58 16.96 -96.98 73.49
C ASP A 58 16.19 -96.28 74.63
N ALA A 59 15.43 -95.24 74.27
CA ALA A 59 14.69 -94.40 75.20
C ALA A 59 15.54 -93.83 76.35
N THR A 60 16.84 -93.61 76.12
CA THR A 60 17.78 -92.98 77.07
C THR A 60 17.31 -91.60 77.54
N LEU A 61 16.62 -90.86 76.66
CA LEU A 61 16.01 -89.57 76.99
C LEU A 61 14.76 -89.69 77.86
N LEU A 62 14.08 -90.83 77.83
CA LEU A 62 12.87 -91.10 78.61
C LEU A 62 13.17 -91.82 79.95
N ARG A 63 14.35 -92.44 80.11
CA ARG A 63 14.81 -93.06 81.37
C ARG A 63 14.75 -92.16 82.61
N PRO A 64 15.14 -90.87 82.57
CA PRO A 64 15.07 -90.04 83.77
C PRO A 64 13.64 -89.65 84.15
N VAL A 65 12.68 -89.72 83.21
CA VAL A 65 11.33 -89.18 83.37
C VAL A 65 10.27 -90.28 83.58
N LEU A 66 10.55 -91.51 83.15
CA LEU A 66 9.64 -92.64 83.25
C LEU A 66 10.16 -93.76 84.14
N PRO A 67 9.34 -94.28 85.07
CA PRO A 67 9.70 -95.48 85.80
C PRO A 67 9.90 -96.64 84.82
N ALA A 68 10.76 -97.58 85.19
CA ALA A 68 11.23 -98.63 84.29
C ALA A 68 10.08 -99.46 83.67
N GLU A 69 8.97 -99.64 84.38
CA GLU A 69 7.78 -100.34 83.91
C GLU A 69 7.07 -99.60 82.77
N ASP A 70 6.82 -98.30 82.94
CA ASP A 70 6.19 -97.46 81.92
C ASP A 70 7.10 -97.28 80.70
N LEU A 71 8.41 -97.14 80.94
CA LEU A 71 9.40 -97.05 79.87
C LEU A 71 9.39 -98.31 79.00
N ALA A 72 9.37 -99.50 79.62
CA ALA A 72 9.30 -100.76 78.92
C ALA A 72 8.00 -100.89 78.11
N ALA A 73 6.86 -100.45 78.67
CA ALA A 73 5.58 -100.44 77.98
C ALA A 73 5.56 -99.50 76.78
N VAL A 74 6.08 -98.27 76.93
CA VAL A 74 6.18 -97.27 75.85
C VAL A 74 7.12 -97.75 74.75
N VAL A 75 8.29 -98.26 75.11
CA VAL A 75 9.27 -98.78 74.13
C VAL A 75 8.71 -100.00 73.41
N ALA A 76 8.03 -100.92 74.11
CA ALA A 76 7.39 -102.08 73.49
C ALA A 76 6.27 -101.66 72.52
N ALA A 77 5.40 -100.76 72.93
CA ALA A 77 4.30 -100.25 72.10
C ALA A 77 4.82 -99.51 70.86
N CYS A 78 5.81 -98.64 71.03
CA CYS A 78 6.33 -97.85 69.91
C CYS A 78 7.27 -98.65 68.99
N SER A 79 8.02 -99.64 69.51
CA SER A 79 8.87 -100.52 68.69
C SER A 79 8.05 -101.40 67.74
N ARG A 80 6.82 -101.78 68.12
CA ARG A 80 5.88 -102.47 67.22
C ARG A 80 5.49 -101.62 66.01
N TYR A 81 5.43 -100.30 66.19
CA TYR A 81 5.16 -99.35 65.11
C TYR A 81 6.42 -98.98 64.30
N GLY A 82 7.60 -98.92 64.94
CA GLY A 82 8.88 -98.62 64.27
C GLY A 82 9.35 -99.69 63.29
N ARG A 83 9.04 -100.98 63.52
CA ARG A 83 9.48 -102.09 62.63
C ARG A 83 8.58 -102.36 61.42
N ARG A 84 7.37 -101.79 61.35
CA ARG A 84 6.45 -101.96 60.20
C ARG A 84 6.63 -100.90 59.11
N GLY A 85 7.60 -100.01 59.26
CA GLY A 85 7.77 -98.81 58.42
C GLY A 85 8.85 -98.86 57.34
N SER A 86 9.40 -100.01 56.93
CA SER A 86 10.19 -100.07 55.69
C SER A 86 9.27 -100.11 54.47
N PHE A 87 8.52 -99.03 54.25
CA PHE A 87 7.89 -98.75 52.96
C PHE A 87 8.97 -98.22 52.02
N ALA A 88 9.80 -99.13 51.51
CA ALA A 88 10.57 -98.91 50.30
C ALA A 88 9.57 -98.98 49.13
N GLY A 89 8.95 -97.84 48.85
CA GLY A 89 8.14 -97.61 47.66
C GLY A 89 8.61 -96.32 47.02
N ASP A 90 9.25 -96.44 45.87
CA ASP A 90 9.69 -95.31 45.04
C ASP A 90 8.55 -94.31 44.80
N PRO A 91 8.75 -93.00 45.00
CA PRO A 91 7.83 -92.01 44.47
C PRO A 91 8.05 -91.86 42.95
N PRO A 92 6.97 -91.91 42.14
CA PRO A 92 7.06 -91.80 40.69
C PRO A 92 7.53 -90.41 40.25
N SER A 93 8.36 -90.39 39.21
CA SER A 93 8.62 -89.22 38.40
C SER A 93 7.30 -88.67 37.84
N SER A 94 6.98 -87.40 38.09
CA SER A 94 6.16 -86.63 37.16
C SER A 94 6.43 -85.13 37.28
N THR A 95 7.19 -84.66 36.29
CA THR A 95 6.84 -83.57 35.37
C THR A 95 6.48 -82.19 35.93
N MET A 96 7.46 -81.30 35.78
CA MET A 96 7.36 -79.89 35.39
C MET A 96 5.99 -79.21 35.27
N ALA A 97 5.88 -78.05 35.93
CA ALA A 97 5.41 -76.83 35.28
C ALA A 97 6.25 -75.64 35.75
N SER A 98 7.22 -75.26 34.92
CA SER A 98 7.91 -73.99 34.99
C SER A 98 6.96 -72.87 34.53
N TYR A 99 6.74 -71.85 35.36
CA TYR A 99 6.38 -70.53 34.85
C TYR A 99 7.54 -69.59 35.13
N HIS A 100 8.12 -69.14 34.03
CA HIS A 100 9.28 -68.26 33.96
C HIS A 100 9.04 -66.93 34.65
N ALA A 101 10.06 -66.51 35.39
CA ALA A 101 10.36 -65.11 35.63
C ALA A 101 10.65 -64.41 34.28
N GLY A 102 9.87 -63.38 33.96
CA GLY A 102 10.18 -62.40 32.94
C GLY A 102 10.72 -61.14 33.60
N SER A 103 12.04 -60.96 33.57
CA SER A 103 12.74 -59.73 33.92
C SER A 103 13.32 -59.12 32.65
N SER A 104 13.35 -57.78 32.64
CA SER A 104 14.15 -56.86 31.81
C SER A 104 13.60 -56.38 30.47
N GLY A 105 13.64 -55.04 30.29
CA GLY A 105 13.32 -54.35 29.05
C GLY A 105 13.17 -52.83 29.19
N ARG A 106 14.25 -52.13 29.58
CA ARG A 106 14.41 -50.66 29.46
C ARG A 106 14.61 -50.26 27.98
N SER A 107 13.91 -49.24 27.50
CA SER A 107 14.37 -48.23 26.51
C SER A 107 13.27 -47.17 26.36
N SER A 108 13.41 -45.93 26.82
CA SER A 108 14.14 -44.83 26.17
C SER A 108 13.91 -44.75 24.66
N LEU A 109 12.99 -43.89 24.21
CA LEU A 109 13.26 -42.97 23.11
C LEU A 109 12.19 -41.87 22.99
N GLN A 110 12.74 -40.70 22.70
CA GLN A 110 12.18 -39.37 22.55
C GLN A 110 12.02 -39.11 21.05
N GLY A 111 10.93 -38.44 20.62
CA GLY A 111 10.73 -37.94 19.25
C GLY A 111 9.25 -37.82 18.93
N GLN A 112 8.68 -36.61 18.81
CA GLN A 112 8.50 -35.86 17.54
C GLN A 112 7.92 -36.78 16.44
N GLY A 113 6.75 -36.56 15.84
CA GLY A 113 6.02 -35.34 15.51
C GLY A 113 5.49 -35.53 14.07
N HIS A 114 4.30 -35.00 13.77
CA HIS A 114 3.63 -34.98 12.46
C HIS A 114 3.21 -36.35 11.89
N GLY A 115 2.04 -36.57 11.27
CA GLY A 115 1.08 -35.68 10.64
C GLY A 115 0.82 -36.21 9.21
N LEU A 116 -0.46 -36.28 8.81
CA LEU A 116 -1.01 -36.71 7.49
C LEU A 116 -1.09 -38.25 7.30
N GLY A 117 -2.17 -38.85 6.80
CA GLY A 117 -3.44 -38.38 6.28
C GLY A 117 -4.04 -39.46 5.35
N GLN A 118 -5.39 -39.51 5.27
CA GLN A 118 -6.22 -40.19 4.26
C GLN A 118 -6.15 -41.74 4.25
N GLY A 119 -7.20 -42.51 4.03
CA GLY A 119 -8.59 -42.31 3.60
C GLY A 119 -9.18 -43.68 3.22
N ALA A 120 -10.51 -43.76 3.07
CA ALA A 120 -11.30 -44.94 2.66
C ALA A 120 -11.28 -46.12 3.67
N GLY A 121 -12.33 -46.89 3.92
CA GLY A 121 -13.57 -47.18 3.21
C GLY A 121 -13.86 -48.67 3.47
N GLN A 122 -15.15 -49.03 3.58
CA GLN A 122 -15.69 -50.41 3.54
C GLN A 122 -15.45 -51.37 4.73
N GLY A 123 -16.54 -51.61 5.46
CA GLY A 123 -17.27 -52.90 5.41
C GLY A 123 -16.58 -54.19 5.89
N ARG A 124 -17.16 -54.76 6.97
CA ARG A 124 -17.32 -56.18 7.39
C ARG A 124 -17.40 -56.16 8.94
N GLY A 125 -18.42 -56.67 9.63
CA GLY A 125 -19.11 -57.95 9.47
C GLY A 125 -18.40 -59.00 10.34
N GLU A 126 -19.02 -59.41 11.46
CA GLU A 126 -18.84 -60.66 12.27
C GLU A 126 -19.09 -60.36 13.77
N ARG A 127 -20.23 -60.73 14.37
CA ARG A 127 -20.65 -62.07 14.88
C ARG A 127 -19.63 -62.77 15.78
N TRP A 128 -19.75 -62.57 17.09
CA TRP A 128 -19.44 -63.56 18.15
C TRP A 128 -20.51 -63.35 19.25
N ALA A 129 -21.59 -64.13 19.29
CA ALA A 129 -21.71 -65.48 19.84
C ALA A 129 -21.75 -65.51 21.38
N SER A 130 -22.88 -66.00 21.87
CA SER A 130 -23.27 -66.31 23.24
C SER A 130 -22.35 -67.28 23.98
N ALA A 131 -22.23 -67.09 25.30
CA ALA A 131 -22.07 -68.13 26.32
C ALA A 131 -22.52 -67.51 27.66
N ALA A 132 -23.68 -67.80 28.26
CA ALA A 132 -24.20 -69.06 28.79
C ALA A 132 -23.31 -69.69 29.90
N GLY A 133 -23.89 -69.81 31.10
CA GLY A 133 -23.36 -70.54 32.26
C GLY A 133 -23.55 -69.71 33.55
N MET A 134 -24.69 -69.72 34.25
CA MET A 134 -25.42 -70.86 34.84
C MET A 134 -24.51 -71.76 35.70
N VAL A 135 -24.02 -71.22 36.82
CA VAL A 135 -23.40 -72.04 37.88
C VAL A 135 -24.51 -72.50 38.83
N ARG A 136 -24.88 -73.77 38.65
CA ARG A 136 -25.68 -74.56 39.58
C ARG A 136 -24.91 -74.73 40.90
N ALA A 137 -25.58 -74.48 42.01
CA ALA A 137 -25.17 -74.98 43.33
C ALA A 137 -25.29 -76.52 43.31
N GLY A 138 -24.14 -77.18 43.18
CA GLY A 138 -24.01 -78.64 43.26
C GLY A 138 -23.94 -79.09 44.72
N ALA A 139 -24.93 -79.89 45.10
CA ALA A 139 -24.92 -80.73 46.28
C ALA A 139 -23.89 -81.86 46.13
N LEU A 140 -22.95 -81.96 47.07
CA LEU A 140 -22.11 -83.14 47.34
C LEU A 140 -21.86 -83.12 48.87
N GLY A 141 -22.35 -84.03 49.71
CA GLY A 141 -22.82 -85.37 49.43
C GLY A 141 -21.65 -86.34 49.28
N SER A 142 -20.88 -86.57 50.36
CA SER A 142 -19.95 -87.71 50.44
C SER A 142 -19.57 -87.98 51.90
N GLN A 143 -20.41 -88.78 52.58
CA GLN A 143 -20.04 -89.51 53.79
C GLN A 143 -18.93 -90.52 53.42
N GLY A 144 -17.67 -90.12 53.56
CA GLY A 144 -16.55 -91.04 53.55
C GLY A 144 -16.48 -91.75 54.90
N ARG A 145 -17.16 -92.89 55.04
CA ARG A 145 -16.83 -93.89 56.07
C ARG A 145 -15.43 -94.42 55.75
N GLY A 146 -14.42 -93.73 56.25
CA GLY A 146 -13.06 -94.26 56.32
C GLY A 146 -13.06 -95.56 57.14
N PRO A 147 -12.17 -96.51 56.82
CA PRO A 147 -12.02 -97.72 57.61
C PRO A 147 -11.78 -97.34 59.08
N PRO A 148 -12.35 -98.07 60.06
CA PRO A 148 -12.09 -97.80 61.46
C PRO A 148 -10.59 -97.87 61.68
N VAL A 149 -9.98 -96.71 61.96
CA VAL A 149 -8.60 -96.61 62.41
C VAL A 149 -8.53 -97.55 63.60
N ARG A 150 -7.87 -98.70 63.43
CA ARG A 150 -7.59 -99.62 64.53
C ARG A 150 -6.72 -98.84 65.50
N GLN A 151 -7.34 -98.18 66.47
CA GLN A 151 -6.66 -97.58 67.60
C GLN A 151 -6.03 -98.75 68.32
N ASP A 152 -4.73 -98.91 68.18
CA ASP A 152 -4.00 -99.88 68.97
C ASP A 152 -4.08 -99.37 70.42
N PRO A 153 -4.84 -100.03 71.31
CA PRO A 153 -5.11 -99.52 72.66
C PRO A 153 -3.82 -99.38 73.46
N GLU A 154 -2.79 -100.15 73.11
CA GLU A 154 -1.46 -100.09 73.71
C GLU A 154 -0.70 -98.82 73.30
N LEU A 155 -0.73 -98.43 72.01
CA LEU A 155 -0.10 -97.18 71.54
C LEU A 155 -0.82 -95.95 72.10
N SER A 156 -2.15 -95.97 72.13
CA SER A 156 -2.95 -94.90 72.73
C SER A 156 -2.78 -94.78 74.24
N ARG A 157 -2.43 -95.87 74.94
CA ARG A 157 -2.06 -95.84 76.36
C ARG A 157 -0.64 -95.28 76.55
N ALA A 158 0.31 -95.71 75.73
CA ALA A 158 1.69 -95.21 75.74
C ALA A 158 1.80 -93.70 75.41
N LEU A 159 1.05 -93.23 74.40
CA LEU A 159 0.98 -91.81 74.07
C LEU A 159 0.31 -90.99 75.17
N ARG A 160 -0.71 -91.53 75.85
CA ARG A 160 -1.32 -90.88 77.01
C ARG A 160 -0.37 -90.78 78.20
N THR A 161 0.35 -91.86 78.53
CA THR A 161 1.35 -91.83 79.61
C THR A 161 2.51 -90.87 79.32
N LEU A 162 2.90 -90.73 78.05
CA LEU A 162 3.88 -89.73 77.63
C LEU A 162 3.32 -88.30 77.68
N TRP A 163 2.03 -88.14 77.36
CA TRP A 163 1.34 -86.87 77.34
C TRP A 163 1.07 -86.29 78.73
N GLU A 164 0.73 -87.14 79.70
CA GLU A 164 0.40 -86.76 81.07
C GLU A 164 1.62 -86.28 81.88
N LYS A 165 2.84 -86.45 81.36
CA LYS A 165 4.08 -86.00 82.01
C LYS A 165 4.58 -84.69 81.43
N ASP A 166 4.51 -83.64 82.24
CA ASP A 166 4.95 -82.28 81.87
C ASP A 166 6.41 -82.24 81.41
N GLU A 167 7.27 -83.00 82.08
CA GLU A 167 8.69 -83.12 81.75
C GLU A 167 8.92 -83.62 80.32
N VAL A 168 8.04 -84.50 79.80
CA VAL A 168 8.11 -85.00 78.42
C VAL A 168 7.65 -83.93 77.43
N ARG A 169 6.61 -83.16 77.76
CA ARG A 169 6.10 -82.07 76.90
C ARG A 169 7.13 -80.96 76.74
N ASP A 170 7.78 -80.57 77.84
CA ASP A 170 8.82 -79.56 77.81
C ASP A 170 10.06 -80.02 77.05
N MET A 171 10.45 -81.28 77.21
CA MET A 171 11.53 -81.89 76.43
C MET A 171 11.21 -81.94 74.93
N VAL A 172 9.97 -82.32 74.57
CA VAL A 172 9.50 -82.33 73.18
C VAL A 172 9.58 -80.92 72.59
N ARG A 173 9.10 -79.89 73.29
CA ARG A 173 9.09 -78.50 72.82
C ARG A 173 10.50 -77.89 72.68
N THR A 174 11.37 -78.12 73.65
CA THR A 174 12.66 -77.42 73.75
C THR A 174 13.79 -78.14 73.03
N GLN A 175 13.81 -79.48 73.04
CA GLN A 175 14.95 -80.26 72.57
C GLN A 175 14.67 -81.02 71.27
N LEU A 176 13.43 -81.48 71.06
CA LEU A 176 13.11 -82.41 69.97
C LEU A 176 12.37 -81.75 68.80
N LEU A 177 11.56 -80.73 69.07
CA LEU A 177 10.85 -79.98 68.04
C LEU A 177 11.78 -79.38 66.95
N PRO A 178 12.98 -78.85 67.28
CA PRO A 178 13.93 -78.38 66.27
C PRO A 178 14.52 -79.50 65.40
N LEU A 179 14.43 -80.76 65.86
CA LEU A 179 14.99 -81.94 65.19
C LEU A 179 13.95 -82.70 64.35
N VAL A 180 12.68 -82.27 64.38
CA VAL A 180 11.61 -82.86 63.57
C VAL A 180 11.89 -82.64 62.08
N SER A 181 11.53 -83.62 61.25
CA SER A 181 11.63 -83.50 59.78
C SER A 181 10.98 -82.21 59.26
N SER A 182 11.53 -81.62 58.20
CA SER A 182 11.00 -80.40 57.57
C SER A 182 9.50 -80.50 57.22
N THR A 183 9.04 -81.69 56.80
CA THR A 183 7.62 -81.97 56.53
C THR A 183 6.73 -81.84 57.78
N GLY A 184 7.22 -82.29 58.93
CA GLY A 184 6.51 -82.16 60.21
C GLY A 184 6.45 -80.71 60.70
N ALA A 185 7.50 -79.93 60.48
CA ALA A 185 7.53 -78.51 60.82
C ALA A 185 6.50 -77.70 60.00
N VAL A 186 6.41 -77.94 58.68
CA VAL A 186 5.41 -77.30 57.82
C VAL A 186 3.98 -77.66 58.24
N PHE A 187 3.73 -78.91 58.63
CA PHE A 187 2.42 -79.31 59.13
C PHE A 187 2.03 -78.57 60.41
N LEU A 188 2.96 -78.40 61.36
CA LEU A 188 2.73 -77.62 62.57
C LEU A 188 2.50 -76.14 62.26
N GLU A 189 3.19 -75.58 61.27
CA GLU A 189 2.96 -74.20 60.81
C GLU A 189 1.55 -74.02 60.22
N TYR A 190 1.08 -74.97 59.42
CA TYR A 190 -0.30 -74.95 58.90
C TYR A 190 -1.34 -75.06 60.03
N LEU A 191 -1.11 -75.90 61.05
CA LEU A 191 -2.00 -75.96 62.21
C LEU A 191 -1.99 -74.65 63.02
N ALA A 192 -0.83 -74.01 63.18
CA ALA A 192 -0.73 -72.71 63.82
C ALA A 192 -1.45 -71.61 63.01
N ARG A 193 -1.34 -71.64 61.68
CA ARG A 193 -2.08 -70.74 60.79
C ARG A 193 -3.59 -71.00 60.86
N LEU A 194 -4.00 -72.26 60.92
CA LEU A 194 -5.40 -72.64 61.09
C LEU A 194 -5.95 -72.12 62.42
N ARG A 195 -5.19 -72.25 63.52
CA ARG A 195 -5.55 -71.64 64.81
C ARG A 195 -5.72 -70.13 64.70
N ARG A 196 -4.81 -69.41 64.03
CA ARG A 196 -4.93 -67.95 63.84
C ARG A 196 -6.18 -67.58 63.06
N VAL A 197 -6.44 -68.25 61.95
CA VAL A 197 -7.65 -68.02 61.14
C VAL A 197 -8.91 -68.37 61.93
N ALA A 198 -8.89 -69.47 62.68
CA ALA A 198 -9.99 -69.85 63.56
C ALA A 198 -10.21 -68.80 64.65
N ALA A 199 -9.14 -68.29 65.29
CA ALA A 199 -9.22 -67.23 66.29
C ALA A 199 -9.77 -65.93 65.70
N GLU A 200 -9.35 -65.53 64.50
CA GLU A 200 -9.86 -64.33 63.81
C GLU A 200 -11.33 -64.47 63.37
N ARG A 201 -11.78 -65.69 63.06
CA ARG A 201 -13.17 -65.97 62.66
C ARG A 201 -14.09 -66.15 63.85
N LEU A 202 -13.61 -66.79 64.91
CA LEU A 202 -14.36 -67.04 66.13
C LEU A 202 -14.36 -65.83 67.09
N SER A 203 -13.45 -64.87 66.93
CA SER A 203 -13.47 -63.59 67.66
C SER A 203 -14.38 -62.54 67.01
N ARG A 204 -14.98 -62.84 65.85
CA ARG A 204 -15.93 -61.95 65.18
C ARG A 204 -17.36 -62.35 65.53
N SER A 205 -18.12 -61.39 66.04
CA SER A 205 -19.57 -61.54 66.17
C SER A 205 -20.22 -61.64 64.78
N PRO A 206 -21.27 -62.45 64.61
CA PRO A 206 -22.04 -62.50 63.36
C PRO A 206 -22.60 -61.13 62.95
N GLU A 207 -22.86 -60.23 63.91
CA GLU A 207 -23.28 -58.86 63.61
C GLU A 207 -22.14 -58.03 63.02
N ALA A 208 -20.92 -58.19 63.52
CA ALA A 208 -19.73 -57.54 62.99
C ALA A 208 -19.38 -58.02 61.57
N GLU A 209 -19.59 -59.30 61.25
CA GLU A 209 -19.44 -59.81 59.88
C GLU A 209 -20.51 -59.24 58.93
N ARG A 210 -21.78 -59.18 59.37
CA ARG A 210 -22.86 -58.54 58.59
C ARG A 210 -22.62 -57.05 58.36
N ALA A 211 -22.14 -56.33 59.38
CA ALA A 211 -21.78 -54.92 59.25
C ALA A 211 -20.65 -54.72 58.24
N ARG A 212 -19.59 -55.54 58.32
CA ARG A 212 -18.50 -55.51 57.34
C ARG A 212 -18.96 -55.86 55.92
N GLU A 213 -19.83 -56.84 55.75
CA GLU A 213 -20.41 -57.18 54.45
C GLU A 213 -21.29 -56.05 53.91
N ALA A 214 -22.08 -55.40 54.77
CA ALA A 214 -22.88 -54.24 54.41
C ALA A 214 -21.99 -53.06 53.99
N GLU A 215 -20.91 -52.79 54.71
CA GLU A 215 -19.89 -51.79 54.35
C GLU A 215 -19.21 -52.11 53.02
N LEU A 216 -18.81 -53.37 52.79
CA LEU A 216 -18.23 -53.80 51.51
C LEU A 216 -19.24 -53.66 50.37
N CYS A 217 -20.51 -53.98 50.59
CA CYS A 217 -21.57 -53.79 49.61
C CYS A 217 -21.86 -52.31 49.36
N ALA A 218 -21.80 -51.46 50.38
CA ALA A 218 -21.95 -50.01 50.24
C ALA A 218 -20.76 -49.40 49.48
N ALA A 219 -19.53 -49.81 49.81
CA ALA A 219 -18.32 -49.42 49.11
C ALA A 219 -18.31 -49.90 47.65
N TRP A 220 -18.78 -51.12 47.38
CA TRP A 220 -18.93 -51.64 46.01
C TRP A 220 -19.98 -50.85 45.22
N ARG A 221 -21.14 -50.55 45.83
CA ARG A 221 -22.17 -49.70 45.21
C ARG A 221 -21.65 -48.29 44.95
N GLY A 222 -20.94 -47.70 45.90
CA GLY A 222 -20.29 -46.39 45.78
C GLY A 222 -19.23 -46.38 44.68
N GLY A 223 -18.37 -47.40 44.63
CA GLY A 223 -17.38 -47.60 43.56
C GLY A 223 -18.04 -47.67 42.19
N ARG A 224 -19.12 -48.44 42.06
CA ARG A 224 -19.89 -48.52 40.80
C ARG A 224 -20.52 -47.18 40.41
N GLN A 225 -20.98 -46.39 41.37
CA GLN A 225 -21.50 -45.03 41.12
C GLN A 225 -20.37 -44.08 40.68
N LEU A 226 -19.20 -44.17 41.31
CA LEU A 226 -18.01 -43.41 40.93
C LEU A 226 -17.52 -43.79 39.53
N ASP A 227 -17.51 -45.07 39.18
CA ASP A 227 -17.16 -45.56 37.85
C ASP A 227 -18.15 -45.04 36.80
N ALA A 228 -19.45 -45.05 37.11
CA ALA A 228 -20.46 -44.47 36.23
C ALA A 228 -20.29 -42.96 36.07
N ALA A 229 -19.96 -42.23 37.14
CA ALA A 229 -19.68 -40.80 37.10
C ALA A 229 -18.41 -40.51 36.30
N ARG A 230 -17.35 -41.30 36.48
CA ARG A 230 -16.11 -41.23 35.72
C ARG A 230 -16.35 -41.46 34.23
N ALA A 231 -17.10 -42.49 33.86
CA ALA A 231 -17.45 -42.76 32.47
C ALA A 231 -18.21 -41.58 31.84
N ARG A 232 -19.17 -40.99 32.55
CA ARG A 232 -19.89 -39.79 32.07
C ARG A 232 -18.96 -38.60 31.85
N LEU A 233 -18.03 -38.34 32.78
CA LEU A 233 -17.07 -37.25 32.65
C LEU A 233 -16.08 -37.50 31.50
N GLU A 234 -15.61 -38.74 31.35
CA GLU A 234 -14.75 -39.13 30.22
C GLU A 234 -15.48 -38.94 28.88
N ASP A 235 -16.76 -39.29 28.79
CA ASP A 235 -17.57 -39.08 27.59
C ASP A 235 -17.83 -37.59 27.32
N GLN A 236 -18.07 -36.77 28.36
CA GLN A 236 -18.19 -35.32 28.20
C GLN A 236 -16.88 -34.70 27.68
N ILE A 237 -15.72 -35.14 28.21
CA ILE A 237 -14.41 -34.70 27.72
C ILE A 237 -14.22 -35.09 26.25
N ARG A 238 -14.59 -36.32 25.87
CA ARG A 238 -14.54 -36.77 24.47
C ARG A 238 -15.41 -35.91 23.56
N GLN A 239 -16.67 -35.68 23.94
CA GLN A 239 -17.60 -34.84 23.17
C GLN A 239 -17.09 -33.40 23.02
N GLN A 240 -16.55 -32.81 24.09
CA GLN A 240 -15.95 -31.47 24.02
C GLN A 240 -14.71 -31.45 23.12
N ALA A 241 -13.85 -32.48 23.20
CA ALA A 241 -12.68 -32.60 22.34
C ALA A 241 -13.07 -32.72 20.85
N GLU A 242 -14.11 -33.49 20.53
CA GLU A 242 -14.64 -33.62 19.17
C GLU A 242 -15.25 -32.30 18.67
N GLN A 243 -16.05 -31.61 19.49
CA GLN A 243 -16.65 -30.32 19.15
C GLN A 243 -15.58 -29.24 18.90
N LEU A 244 -14.61 -29.10 19.81
CA LEU A 244 -13.50 -28.17 19.65
C LEU A 244 -12.63 -28.54 18.46
N GLY A 245 -12.37 -29.84 18.23
CA GLY A 245 -11.66 -30.33 17.04
C GLY A 245 -12.37 -29.97 15.74
N GLY A 246 -13.70 -30.09 15.71
CA GLY A 246 -14.54 -29.64 14.59
C GLY A 246 -14.43 -28.15 14.32
N GLN A 247 -14.55 -27.32 15.36
CA GLN A 247 -14.40 -25.86 15.25
C GLN A 247 -13.00 -25.45 14.79
N VAL A 248 -11.95 -26.09 15.30
CA VAL A 248 -10.57 -25.85 14.86
C VAL A 248 -10.42 -26.23 13.38
N ALA A 249 -11.03 -27.33 12.93
CA ALA A 249 -11.01 -27.72 11.52
C ALA A 249 -11.77 -26.74 10.62
N ASP A 250 -12.93 -26.24 11.05
CA ASP A 250 -13.70 -25.21 10.34
C ASP A 250 -12.94 -23.88 10.24
N ASN A 251 -12.33 -23.45 11.34
CA ASN A 251 -11.49 -22.26 11.39
C ASN A 251 -10.27 -22.43 10.50
N ALA A 252 -9.61 -23.59 10.50
CA ALA A 252 -8.48 -23.88 9.62
C ALA A 252 -8.88 -23.82 8.13
N ARG A 253 -10.05 -24.36 7.76
CA ARG A 253 -10.62 -24.22 6.41
C ARG A 253 -10.86 -22.76 6.03
N SER A 254 -11.47 -22.00 6.94
CA SER A 254 -11.77 -20.58 6.72
C SER A 254 -10.50 -19.75 6.55
N VAL A 255 -9.48 -19.98 7.39
CA VAL A 255 -8.16 -19.34 7.26
C VAL A 255 -7.49 -19.71 5.93
N ALA A 256 -7.57 -20.96 5.49
CA ALA A 256 -7.02 -21.38 4.20
C ALA A 256 -7.71 -20.67 3.03
N LEU A 257 -9.04 -20.56 3.05
CA LEU A 257 -9.82 -19.83 2.03
C LEU A 257 -9.50 -18.35 2.00
N LEU A 258 -9.45 -17.69 3.17
CA LEU A 258 -9.10 -16.26 3.26
C LEU A 258 -7.67 -16.00 2.76
N ARG A 259 -6.71 -16.86 3.11
CA ARG A 259 -5.34 -16.77 2.58
C ARG A 259 -5.32 -16.92 1.06
N HIS A 260 -6.10 -17.83 0.50
CA HIS A 260 -6.24 -17.97 -0.95
C HIS A 260 -6.80 -16.70 -1.60
N ASN A 261 -7.88 -16.15 -1.04
CA ASN A 261 -8.51 -14.92 -1.55
C ASN A 261 -7.57 -13.71 -1.48
N VAL A 262 -6.84 -13.54 -0.36
CA VAL A 262 -5.82 -12.48 -0.22
C VAL A 262 -4.74 -12.62 -1.29
N ASN A 263 -4.25 -13.84 -1.54
CA ASN A 263 -3.25 -14.08 -2.59
C ASN A 263 -3.79 -13.82 -3.99
N LEU A 264 -5.06 -14.16 -4.25
CA LEU A 264 -5.73 -13.89 -5.52
C LEU A 264 -5.85 -12.39 -5.78
N VAL A 265 -6.39 -11.63 -4.81
CA VAL A 265 -6.51 -10.17 -4.90
C VAL A 265 -5.13 -9.52 -5.06
N ARG A 266 -4.12 -9.99 -4.32
CA ARG A 266 -2.75 -9.49 -4.46
C ARG A 266 -2.19 -9.67 -5.87
N ARG A 267 -2.45 -10.83 -6.50
CA ARG A 267 -2.03 -11.08 -7.90
C ARG A 267 -2.78 -10.17 -8.87
N GLN A 268 -4.10 -10.04 -8.72
CA GLN A 268 -4.91 -9.15 -9.55
C GLN A 268 -4.42 -7.70 -9.47
N CYS A 269 -4.19 -7.17 -8.26
CA CYS A 269 -3.64 -5.82 -8.10
C CYS A 269 -2.24 -5.69 -8.71
N GLN A 270 -1.38 -6.70 -8.59
CA GLN A 270 -0.06 -6.68 -9.22
C GLN A 270 -0.14 -6.63 -10.75
N ASP A 271 -1.06 -7.38 -11.35
CA ASP A 271 -1.24 -7.41 -12.81
C ASP A 271 -1.90 -6.12 -13.32
N GLU A 272 -2.85 -5.55 -12.57
CA GLU A 272 -3.43 -4.23 -12.86
C GLU A 272 -2.37 -3.11 -12.80
N VAL A 273 -1.52 -3.10 -11.76
CA VAL A 273 -0.43 -2.13 -11.64
C VAL A 273 0.53 -2.25 -12.82
N LYS A 274 0.95 -3.46 -13.20
CA LYS A 274 1.80 -3.67 -14.39
C LYS A 274 1.14 -3.13 -15.66
N LEU A 275 -0.14 -3.43 -15.86
CA LEU A 275 -0.88 -2.98 -17.03
C LEU A 275 -0.99 -1.44 -17.09
N ILE A 276 -1.23 -0.79 -15.94
CA ILE A 276 -1.28 0.68 -15.85
C ILE A 276 0.10 1.27 -16.18
N VAL A 277 1.17 0.72 -15.61
CA VAL A 277 2.55 1.17 -15.88
C VAL A 277 2.86 1.05 -17.37
N GLU A 278 2.68 -0.12 -17.97
CA GLU A 278 2.95 -0.32 -19.40
C GLU A 278 2.12 0.60 -20.31
N LYS A 279 0.83 0.82 -19.99
CA LYS A 279 -0.02 1.75 -20.73
C LYS A 279 0.50 3.19 -20.62
N SER A 280 0.86 3.61 -19.41
CA SER A 280 1.38 4.96 -19.14
C SER A 280 2.73 5.22 -19.82
N GLU A 281 3.63 4.23 -19.81
CA GLU A 281 4.92 4.31 -20.50
C GLU A 281 4.74 4.42 -22.01
N ARG A 282 3.85 3.60 -22.60
CA ARG A 282 3.53 3.70 -24.04
C ARG A 282 2.95 5.07 -24.40
N ALA A 283 2.03 5.60 -23.58
CA ALA A 283 1.48 6.92 -23.78
C ALA A 283 2.55 8.01 -23.70
N MET A 284 3.42 7.96 -22.69
CA MET A 284 4.53 8.90 -22.52
C MET A 284 5.50 8.88 -23.71
N VAL A 285 5.86 7.70 -24.22
CA VAL A 285 6.73 7.57 -25.40
C VAL A 285 6.07 8.17 -26.65
N MET A 286 4.77 7.94 -26.85
CA MET A 286 4.03 8.52 -27.97
C MET A 286 3.93 10.05 -27.86
N GLU A 287 3.65 10.58 -26.67
CA GLU A 287 3.61 12.03 -26.43
C GLU A 287 4.97 12.68 -26.62
N TRP A 288 6.05 12.02 -26.17
CA TRP A 288 7.41 12.48 -26.37
C TRP A 288 7.76 12.57 -27.86
N ARG A 289 7.47 11.52 -28.65
CA ARG A 289 7.66 11.54 -30.12
C ARG A 289 6.82 12.62 -30.81
N ASN A 290 5.57 12.78 -30.40
CA ASN A 290 4.70 13.84 -30.92
C ASN A 290 5.21 15.24 -30.57
N SER A 291 5.86 15.40 -29.42
CA SER A 291 6.51 16.65 -29.01
C SER A 291 7.76 16.90 -29.85
N GLU A 292 8.60 15.89 -30.04
CA GLU A 292 9.80 15.95 -30.89
C GLU A 292 9.44 16.36 -32.33
N HIS A 293 8.45 15.71 -32.93
CA HIS A 293 7.98 16.06 -34.27
C HIS A 293 7.43 17.50 -34.35
N ARG A 294 6.70 17.97 -33.33
CA ARG A 294 6.25 19.37 -33.26
C ARG A 294 7.42 20.34 -33.17
N GLN A 295 8.46 20.02 -32.41
CA GLN A 295 9.66 20.85 -32.31
C GLN A 295 10.41 20.91 -33.65
N GLU A 296 10.52 19.79 -34.37
CA GLU A 296 11.11 19.76 -35.71
C GLU A 296 10.32 20.64 -36.68
N ASN A 297 8.98 20.53 -36.68
CA ASN A 297 8.11 21.35 -37.52
C ASN A 297 8.27 22.85 -37.21
N LEU A 298 8.28 23.23 -35.93
CA LEU A 298 8.50 24.62 -35.52
C LEU A 298 9.89 25.15 -35.92
N LYS A 299 10.93 24.31 -35.84
CA LYS A 299 12.28 24.67 -36.31
C LYS A 299 12.30 24.87 -37.83
N ALA A 300 11.61 24.01 -38.59
CA ALA A 300 11.50 24.16 -40.04
C ALA A 300 10.71 25.41 -40.46
N GLU A 301 9.62 25.72 -39.76
CA GLU A 301 8.85 26.95 -39.95
C GLU A 301 9.68 28.20 -39.63
N LEU A 302 10.44 28.18 -38.53
CA LEU A 302 11.35 29.26 -38.15
C LEU A 302 12.41 29.50 -39.23
N ALA A 303 13.04 28.44 -39.73
CA ALA A 303 14.02 28.53 -40.82
C ALA A 303 13.38 29.12 -42.08
N SER A 304 12.21 28.61 -42.50
CA SER A 304 11.48 29.14 -43.66
C SER A 304 11.09 30.61 -43.50
N ALA A 305 10.64 31.03 -42.31
CA ALA A 305 10.31 32.42 -42.02
C ALA A 305 11.55 33.33 -42.06
N SER A 306 12.68 32.86 -41.54
CA SER A 306 13.95 33.58 -41.60
C SER A 306 14.43 33.75 -43.05
N ASP A 307 14.33 32.70 -43.86
CA ASP A 307 14.71 32.75 -45.28
C ASP A 307 13.82 33.72 -46.05
N LYS A 308 12.50 33.71 -45.79
CA LYS A 308 11.56 34.68 -46.38
C LYS A 308 11.91 36.11 -46.01
N MET A 309 12.22 36.36 -44.74
CA MET A 309 12.62 37.70 -44.26
C MET A 309 13.94 38.16 -44.90
N ALA A 310 14.92 37.26 -45.01
CA ALA A 310 16.19 37.57 -45.68
C ALA A 310 15.98 37.89 -47.17
N ALA A 311 15.13 37.12 -47.85
CA ALA A 311 14.79 37.34 -49.25
C ALA A 311 14.05 38.67 -49.49
N THR A 312 13.05 39.00 -48.67
CA THR A 312 12.33 40.29 -48.79
C THR A 312 13.23 41.48 -48.47
N LEU A 313 14.10 41.36 -47.46
CA LEU A 313 15.09 42.39 -47.16
C LEU A 313 16.05 42.59 -48.34
N ALA A 314 16.55 41.52 -48.94
CA ALA A 314 17.42 41.61 -50.11
C ALA A 314 16.72 42.26 -51.31
N ALA A 315 15.44 41.91 -51.55
CA ALA A 315 14.63 42.52 -52.60
C ALA A 315 14.44 44.04 -52.37
N HIS A 316 14.04 44.45 -51.17
CA HIS A 316 13.87 45.87 -50.85
C HIS A 316 15.17 46.65 -50.92
N LEU A 317 16.30 46.08 -50.50
CA LEU A 317 17.61 46.72 -50.64
C LEU A 317 18.01 46.88 -52.12
N ALA A 318 17.64 45.93 -52.99
CA ALA A 318 17.88 46.04 -54.43
C ALA A 318 16.99 47.13 -55.06
N GLU A 319 15.69 47.14 -54.74
CA GLU A 319 14.74 48.17 -55.18
C GLU A 319 15.18 49.57 -54.73
N GLU A 320 15.59 49.72 -53.47
CA GLU A 320 16.07 50.98 -52.93
C GLU A 320 17.32 51.48 -53.68
N LYS A 321 18.28 50.60 -53.95
CA LYS A 321 19.47 50.94 -54.75
C LYS A 321 19.08 51.42 -56.15
N GLU A 322 18.14 50.74 -56.80
CA GLU A 322 17.65 51.14 -58.12
C GLU A 322 16.97 52.52 -58.08
N LEU A 323 16.11 52.76 -57.07
CA LEU A 323 15.45 54.05 -56.87
C LEU A 323 16.46 55.17 -56.59
N ARG A 324 17.50 54.93 -55.78
CA ARG A 324 18.58 55.89 -55.54
C ARG A 324 19.32 56.24 -56.85
N VAL A 325 19.59 55.27 -57.72
CA VAL A 325 20.19 55.51 -59.04
C VAL A 325 19.26 56.33 -59.94
N LYS A 326 17.96 55.99 -59.99
CA LYS A 326 16.97 56.77 -60.76
C LYS A 326 16.88 58.21 -60.27
N ARG A 327 16.81 58.41 -58.94
CA ARG A 327 16.79 59.74 -58.32
C ARG A 327 18.02 60.55 -58.71
N HIS A 328 19.22 59.97 -58.57
CA HIS A 328 20.46 60.65 -58.93
C HIS A 328 20.53 61.05 -60.41
N LYS A 329 20.04 60.18 -61.32
CA LYS A 329 19.94 60.51 -62.76
C LYS A 329 19.02 61.71 -63.00
N MET A 330 17.84 61.73 -62.38
CA MET A 330 16.89 62.85 -62.53
C MET A 330 17.42 64.15 -61.92
N GLU A 331 18.05 64.08 -60.73
CA GLU A 331 18.75 65.21 -60.11
C GLU A 331 19.83 65.78 -61.05
N THR A 332 20.63 64.91 -61.67
CA THR A 332 21.68 65.33 -62.62
C THR A 332 21.11 65.99 -63.88
N LEU A 333 20.00 65.46 -64.43
CA LEU A 333 19.30 66.06 -65.57
C LEU A 333 18.72 67.43 -65.23
N LEU A 334 18.09 67.57 -64.06
CA LEU A 334 17.56 68.85 -63.58
C LEU A 334 18.67 69.88 -63.40
N LEU A 335 19.80 69.50 -62.79
CA LEU A 335 20.97 70.38 -62.66
C LEU A 335 21.50 70.81 -64.03
N THR A 336 21.56 69.90 -65.00
CA THR A 336 22.00 70.21 -66.38
C THR A 336 21.03 71.19 -67.05
N TRP A 337 19.72 71.03 -66.87
CA TRP A 337 18.72 71.96 -67.41
C TRP A 337 18.78 73.33 -66.75
N LEU A 338 18.98 73.37 -65.43
CA LEU A 338 19.13 74.62 -64.70
C LEU A 338 20.38 75.38 -65.16
N GLN A 339 21.51 74.69 -65.33
CA GLN A 339 22.73 75.30 -65.89
C GLN A 339 22.53 75.86 -67.31
N LYS A 340 21.79 75.16 -68.18
CA LYS A 340 21.46 75.66 -69.52
C LYS A 340 20.58 76.90 -69.45
N PHE A 341 19.55 76.88 -68.61
CA PHE A 341 18.66 78.02 -68.43
C PHE A 341 19.40 79.24 -67.87
N ASP A 342 20.27 79.04 -66.86
CA ASP A 342 21.09 80.10 -66.30
C ASP A 342 22.07 80.69 -67.35
N ALA A 343 22.63 79.84 -68.21
CA ALA A 343 23.47 80.29 -69.33
C ALA A 343 22.67 81.09 -70.37
N ASP A 344 21.52 80.57 -70.83
CA ASP A 344 20.65 81.24 -71.80
C ASP A 344 20.15 82.60 -71.26
N VAL A 345 19.76 82.66 -69.99
CA VAL A 345 19.36 83.92 -69.33
C VAL A 345 20.56 84.88 -69.26
N GLY A 346 21.74 84.38 -68.91
CA GLY A 346 22.98 85.18 -68.90
C GLY A 346 23.30 85.76 -70.28
N GLU A 347 23.22 84.96 -71.34
CA GLU A 347 23.42 85.39 -72.73
C GLU A 347 22.39 86.44 -73.14
N LYS A 348 21.09 86.22 -72.85
CA LYS A 348 20.02 87.19 -73.18
C LYS A 348 20.14 88.49 -72.41
N PHE A 349 20.60 88.42 -71.16
CA PHE A 349 20.86 89.60 -70.35
C PHE A 349 22.01 90.43 -70.94
N GLN A 350 23.12 89.78 -71.34
CA GLN A 350 24.23 90.43 -72.02
C GLN A 350 23.79 91.09 -73.34
N GLU A 351 23.06 90.37 -74.19
CA GLU A 351 22.49 90.92 -75.44
C GLU A 351 21.60 92.16 -75.18
N HIS A 352 20.76 92.11 -74.14
CA HIS A 352 19.89 93.23 -73.78
C HIS A 352 20.69 94.45 -73.29
N GLU A 353 21.72 94.24 -72.47
CA GLU A 353 22.62 95.32 -72.03
C GLU A 353 23.35 95.96 -73.21
N GLU A 354 23.86 95.15 -74.15
CA GLU A 354 24.49 95.61 -75.39
C GLU A 354 23.53 96.46 -76.23
N LEU A 355 22.32 95.95 -76.52
CA LEU A 355 21.30 96.68 -77.28
C LEU A 355 20.85 97.96 -76.58
N THR A 356 20.75 97.94 -75.25
CA THR A 356 20.40 99.14 -74.48
C THR A 356 21.50 100.19 -74.59
N ALA A 357 22.77 99.79 -74.49
CA ALA A 357 23.91 100.69 -74.65
C ALA A 357 23.98 101.30 -76.07
N GLU A 358 23.71 100.49 -77.10
CA GLU A 358 23.58 100.95 -78.50
C GLU A 358 22.42 101.94 -78.67
N TYR A 359 21.22 101.60 -78.19
CA TYR A 359 20.04 102.46 -78.24
C TYR A 359 20.29 103.81 -77.54
N GLU A 360 20.87 103.80 -76.33
CA GLU A 360 21.23 105.03 -75.63
C GLU A 360 22.23 105.87 -76.42
N SER A 361 23.16 105.22 -77.13
CA SER A 361 24.10 105.90 -78.02
C SER A 361 23.42 106.52 -79.23
N GLU A 362 22.50 105.81 -79.89
CA GLU A 362 21.71 106.35 -81.00
C GLU A 362 20.80 107.49 -80.54
N VAL A 363 20.16 107.38 -79.38
CA VAL A 363 19.36 108.46 -78.79
C VAL A 363 20.21 109.69 -78.51
N ARG A 364 21.43 109.51 -78.01
CA ARG A 364 22.40 110.62 -77.86
C ARG A 364 22.70 111.27 -79.20
N GLN A 365 23.02 110.49 -80.24
CA GLN A 365 23.27 111.01 -81.58
C GLN A 365 22.06 111.72 -82.20
N MET A 366 20.85 111.18 -82.01
CA MET A 366 19.60 111.80 -82.49
C MET A 366 19.30 113.13 -81.80
N LYS A 367 19.55 113.23 -80.48
CA LYS A 367 19.46 114.50 -79.76
C LYS A 367 20.45 115.53 -80.31
N GLU A 368 21.71 115.15 -80.48
CA GLU A 368 22.74 116.02 -81.07
C GLU A 368 22.37 116.49 -82.48
N LEU A 369 21.81 115.63 -83.33
CA LEU A 369 21.37 116.01 -84.67
C LEU A 369 20.15 116.92 -84.64
N THR A 370 19.20 116.67 -83.74
CA THR A 370 17.99 117.51 -83.59
C THR A 370 18.37 118.90 -83.10
N GLU A 371 19.30 119.01 -82.15
CA GLU A 371 19.88 120.28 -81.69
C GLU A 371 20.53 121.03 -82.86
N LYS A 372 21.39 120.36 -83.65
CA LYS A 372 22.01 120.95 -84.85
C LYS A 372 20.98 121.41 -85.89
N MET A 373 19.91 120.65 -86.11
CA MET A 373 18.82 121.03 -87.01
C MET A 373 18.05 122.25 -86.49
N ALA A 374 17.80 122.32 -85.18
CA ALA A 374 17.17 123.48 -84.54
C ALA A 374 18.03 124.74 -84.70
N ASP A 375 19.34 124.63 -84.47
CA ASP A 375 20.30 125.72 -84.70
C ASP A 375 20.27 126.19 -86.16
N GLN A 376 20.29 125.25 -87.13
CA GLN A 376 20.20 125.55 -88.56
C GLN A 376 18.88 126.22 -88.95
N GLU A 377 17.76 125.79 -88.39
CA GLU A 377 16.46 126.44 -88.63
C GLU A 377 16.42 127.87 -88.09
N GLU A 378 17.03 128.12 -86.92
CA GLU A 378 17.16 129.48 -86.37
C GLU A 378 18.00 130.37 -87.29
N GLU A 379 19.14 129.86 -87.77
CA GLU A 379 19.98 130.55 -88.76
C GLU A 379 19.21 130.83 -90.06
N TYR A 380 18.46 129.85 -90.58
CA TYR A 380 17.63 130.01 -91.77
C TYR A 380 16.52 131.06 -91.57
N ARG A 381 15.79 131.00 -90.44
CA ARG A 381 14.76 132.00 -90.10
C ARG A 381 15.35 133.41 -90.01
N ARG A 382 16.56 133.54 -89.44
CA ARG A 382 17.30 134.80 -89.37
C ARG A 382 17.65 135.33 -90.77
N LEU A 383 18.24 134.50 -91.63
CA LEU A 383 18.58 134.87 -93.01
C LEU A 383 17.35 135.23 -93.85
N LEU A 384 16.23 134.52 -93.67
CA LEU A 384 14.98 134.82 -94.36
C LEU A 384 14.38 136.16 -93.90
N ALA A 385 14.42 136.44 -92.59
CA ALA A 385 13.99 137.73 -92.06
C ALA A 385 14.88 138.89 -92.54
N GLU A 386 16.18 138.66 -92.65
CA GLU A 386 17.14 139.60 -93.22
C GLU A 386 16.86 139.84 -94.71
N LYS A 387 16.66 138.78 -95.50
CA LYS A 387 16.23 138.87 -96.92
C LYS A 387 14.94 139.69 -97.08
N LEU A 388 13.93 139.42 -96.25
CA LEU A 388 12.66 140.14 -96.29
C LEU A 388 12.81 141.62 -95.91
N ARG A 389 13.74 141.95 -94.99
CA ARG A 389 14.05 143.35 -94.66
C ARG A 389 14.68 144.05 -95.87
N TYR A 390 15.67 143.44 -96.51
CA TYR A 390 16.29 143.98 -97.72
C TYR A 390 15.28 144.16 -98.86
N GLU A 391 14.42 143.17 -99.13
CA GLU A 391 13.37 143.28 -100.16
C GLU A 391 12.39 144.43 -99.85
N LYS A 392 12.00 144.59 -98.58
CA LYS A 392 11.15 145.72 -98.15
C LYS A 392 11.85 147.06 -98.28
N GLU A 393 13.12 147.14 -97.91
CA GLU A 393 13.93 148.37 -98.08
C GLU A 393 14.03 148.73 -99.57
N GLU A 394 14.27 147.76 -100.46
CA GLU A 394 14.26 147.97 -101.91
C GLU A 394 12.87 148.41 -102.41
N GLU A 395 11.79 147.76 -101.97
CA GLU A 395 10.43 148.15 -102.32
C GLU A 395 10.10 149.57 -101.84
N ASP A 396 10.46 149.93 -100.61
CA ASP A 396 10.27 151.26 -100.03
C ASP A 396 11.12 152.31 -100.75
N GLU A 397 12.35 151.99 -101.15
CA GLU A 397 13.19 152.85 -101.98
C GLU A 397 12.56 153.08 -103.36
N VAL A 398 12.01 152.03 -103.99
CA VAL A 398 11.29 152.14 -105.26
C VAL A 398 10.04 153.00 -105.07
N ILE A 399 9.23 152.75 -104.05
CA ILE A 399 8.02 153.52 -103.70
C ILE A 399 8.40 154.98 -103.42
N PHE A 400 9.44 155.25 -102.63
CA PHE A 400 9.93 156.58 -102.30
C PHE A 400 10.44 157.31 -103.55
N SER A 401 11.15 156.62 -104.44
CA SER A 401 11.60 157.19 -105.70
C SER A 401 10.43 157.55 -106.61
N LEU A 402 9.40 156.70 -106.67
CA LEU A 402 8.17 156.94 -107.43
C LEU A 402 7.36 158.09 -106.83
N ALA A 403 7.21 158.13 -105.51
CA ALA A 403 6.54 159.20 -104.77
C ALA A 403 7.27 160.55 -104.96
N SER A 404 8.60 160.57 -104.88
CA SER A 404 9.43 161.74 -105.15
C SER A 404 9.31 162.21 -106.60
N LYS A 405 9.39 161.29 -107.57
CA LYS A 405 9.16 161.60 -109.00
C LYS A 405 7.74 162.14 -109.23
N HIS A 406 6.73 161.60 -108.55
CA HIS A 406 5.35 162.07 -108.62
C HIS A 406 5.20 163.49 -108.03
N ALA A 407 5.74 163.73 -106.85
CA ALA A 407 5.76 165.06 -106.21
C ALA A 407 6.46 166.09 -107.11
N ALA A 408 7.62 165.74 -107.70
CA ALA A 408 8.31 166.58 -108.66
C ALA A 408 7.44 166.91 -109.89
N LYS A 409 6.74 165.92 -110.46
CA LYS A 409 5.78 166.14 -111.57
C LYS A 409 4.63 167.07 -111.17
N VAL A 410 4.08 166.95 -109.97
CA VAL A 410 3.00 167.82 -109.45
C VAL A 410 3.49 169.26 -109.32
N ILE A 411 4.67 169.49 -108.72
CA ILE A 411 5.29 170.81 -108.57
C ILE A 411 5.58 171.43 -109.96
N GLN A 412 6.17 170.66 -110.88
CA GLN A 412 6.47 171.12 -112.24
C GLN A 412 5.19 171.51 -113.01
N ARG A 413 4.11 170.73 -112.86
CA ARG A 413 2.81 171.04 -113.49
C ARG A 413 2.21 172.32 -112.93
N ALA A 414 2.24 172.50 -111.61
CA ALA A 414 1.79 173.73 -110.96
C ALA A 414 2.59 174.97 -111.42
N TRP A 415 3.92 174.84 -111.51
CA TRP A 415 4.82 175.91 -111.96
C TRP A 415 4.61 176.30 -113.43
N ARG A 416 4.47 175.31 -114.33
CA ARG A 416 4.14 175.55 -115.75
C ARG A 416 2.80 176.27 -115.88
N GLY A 417 1.80 175.88 -115.10
CA GLY A 417 0.50 176.53 -115.03
C GLY A 417 0.59 178.00 -114.55
N TYR A 418 1.40 178.28 -113.53
CA TYR A 418 1.63 179.66 -113.06
C TYR A 418 2.32 180.53 -114.13
N ARG A 419 3.37 180.02 -114.79
CA ARG A 419 4.14 180.75 -115.80
C ARG A 419 3.31 181.12 -117.03
N MET A 420 2.41 180.23 -117.48
CA MET A 420 1.53 180.48 -118.63
C MET A 420 0.49 181.57 -118.31
N ARG A 421 -0.09 181.55 -117.10
CA ARG A 421 -1.03 182.58 -116.63
C ARG A 421 -0.39 183.97 -116.52
N LYS A 422 0.88 184.05 -116.13
CA LYS A 422 1.61 185.33 -115.99
C LYS A 422 1.97 185.99 -117.33
N ARG A 423 2.20 185.20 -118.39
CA ARG A 423 2.49 185.74 -119.75
C ARG A 423 1.25 186.30 -120.45
N LEU A 424 0.09 185.67 -120.26
CA LEU A 424 -1.17 186.14 -120.85
C LEU A 424 -1.66 187.47 -120.24
N ALA A 425 -1.35 187.73 -118.97
CA ALA A 425 -1.74 188.98 -118.29
C ALA A 425 -0.96 190.24 -118.73
N LYS A 426 0.24 190.11 -119.33
CA LYS A 426 1.07 191.27 -119.75
C LYS A 426 0.82 191.76 -121.19
N ALA A 427 0.12 190.99 -122.03
CA ALA A 427 -0.15 191.36 -123.43
C ALA A 427 -1.39 192.26 -123.63
N ALA A 428 -2.28 192.37 -122.64
CA ALA A 428 -3.63 192.92 -122.80
C ALA A 428 -3.79 194.47 -122.68
N LYS A 429 -2.72 195.28 -122.73
CA LYS A 429 -2.79 196.75 -122.52
C LYS A 429 -2.48 197.68 -123.72
N LYS A 430 -2.32 197.20 -124.97
CA LYS A 430 -2.15 198.08 -126.16
C LYS A 430 -2.93 197.57 -127.41
N LYS A 431 -3.92 198.38 -127.86
CA LYS A 431 -4.65 198.44 -129.16
C LYS A 431 -5.50 197.21 -129.64
N GLY A 432 -6.75 197.47 -130.05
CA GLY A 432 -7.32 196.83 -131.27
C GLY A 432 -8.77 196.27 -131.25
N LYS A 433 -9.73 197.12 -131.65
CA LYS A 433 -11.04 196.90 -132.30
C LYS A 433 -11.30 195.54 -133.03
N GLY A 434 -12.45 194.88 -132.76
CA GLY A 434 -13.29 194.22 -133.80
C GLY A 434 -13.69 192.72 -133.68
N LYS A 435 -15.01 192.45 -133.56
CA LYS A 435 -15.87 191.28 -134.01
C LYS A 435 -15.41 189.82 -133.77
N GLY A 436 -16.19 188.81 -133.36
CA GLY A 436 -17.62 188.62 -133.06
C GLY A 436 -17.99 187.11 -132.94
N LYS A 437 -19.05 186.80 -132.17
CA LYS A 437 -20.00 185.64 -132.15
C LYS A 437 -19.52 184.17 -132.12
N GLY A 438 -20.05 183.39 -131.15
CA GLY A 438 -20.34 181.94 -131.32
C GLY A 438 -20.36 181.06 -130.05
N LYS A 439 -21.55 180.78 -129.52
CA LYS A 439 -22.00 179.81 -128.47
C LYS A 439 -21.65 178.31 -128.78
N PRO A 440 -22.11 177.26 -128.03
CA PRO A 440 -22.14 176.97 -126.56
C PRO A 440 -21.92 175.46 -126.15
N LYS A 441 -21.66 175.17 -124.85
CA LYS A 441 -22.09 173.99 -124.00
C LYS A 441 -21.83 172.52 -124.50
N PRO A 442 -22.08 171.43 -123.72
CA PRO A 442 -22.15 171.19 -122.25
C PRO A 442 -21.59 169.80 -121.74
N LYS A 443 -21.70 169.58 -120.40
CA LYS A 443 -22.02 168.32 -119.65
C LYS A 443 -20.92 167.25 -119.45
N ALA A 444 -20.54 166.94 -118.20
CA ALA A 444 -21.06 165.88 -117.28
C ALA A 444 -19.92 164.83 -117.08
N LYS A 445 -19.71 164.08 -115.99
CA LYS A 445 -20.56 163.51 -114.94
C LYS A 445 -19.63 162.97 -113.82
N GLN A 446 -20.17 162.91 -112.59
CA GLN A 446 -19.75 162.18 -111.37
C GLN A 446 -18.38 162.45 -110.75
#